data_AF-A0A536FMZ2-F1
#
_entry.id   AF-A0A536FMZ2-F1
#
_cell.length_a   1.000
_cell.length_b   1.000
_cell.length_c   1.000
_cell.angle_alpha   90.00
_cell.angle_beta   90.00
_cell.angle_gamma   90.00
#
_symmetry.space_group_name_H-M   'P 1'
#
loop_
_entity.id
_entity.type
_entity.pdbx_description
1 polymer ?
#
loop_
_entity_poly.entity_id
_entity_poly.type
_entity_poly.pdbx_seq_one_letter_code
_entity_poly.pdbx_strand_id
1 'polypeptide(L)' 'GTTILLIEQNATKALTVSNRGYVLETGRIVKEGPTKMLLESPDVQRAYLGI' A
#
# COMPACT_ATOMS: atom_id res chain seq x y z
N GLY A 1 -13.98 -17.28 6.42
CA GLY A 1 -12.82 -16.80 5.63
C GLY A 1 -11.64 -16.58 6.56
N THR A 2 -10.42 -16.53 6.02
CA THR A 2 -9.19 -16.32 6.78
C THR A 2 -8.70 -14.88 6.61
N THR A 3 -8.40 -14.21 7.71
CA THR A 3 -7.79 -12.87 7.68
C THR A 3 -6.28 -13.01 7.49
N ILE A 4 -5.73 -12.22 6.56
CA ILE A 4 -4.30 -12.25 6.22
C ILE A 4 -3.71 -10.86 6.44
N LEU A 5 -2.54 -10.81 7.08
CA LEU A 5 -1.65 -9.66 7.06
C LEU A 5 -0.47 -9.98 6.16
N LEU A 6 -0.32 -9.24 5.07
CA LEU A 6 0.77 -9.40 4.09
C LEU A 6 1.75 -8.22 4.22
N ILE A 7 3.04 -8.54 4.32
CA ILE A 7 4.13 -7.57 4.30
C ILE A 7 4.93 -7.83 3.03
N GLU A 8 5.16 -6.78 2.24
CA GLU A 8 5.76 -6.89 0.91
C GLU A 8 6.51 -5.58 0.60
N GLN A 9 7.66 -5.69 -0.07
CA GLN A 9 8.45 -4.52 -0.51
C GLN A 9 7.93 -3.98 -1.84
N ASN A 10 7.37 -4.84 -2.68
CA ASN A 10 6.65 -4.43 -3.89
C ASN A 10 5.25 -3.92 -3.56
N ALA A 11 5.14 -2.61 -3.29
CA ALA A 11 3.88 -1.96 -2.96
C ALA A 11 2.78 -2.20 -4.00
N THR A 12 3.11 -2.19 -5.30
CA THR A 12 2.15 -2.46 -6.38
C THR A 12 1.51 -3.84 -6.25
N LYS A 13 2.31 -4.89 -6.02
CA LYS A 13 1.78 -6.24 -5.79
C LYS A 13 0.96 -6.30 -4.50
N ALA A 14 1.44 -5.70 -3.42
CA ALA A 14 0.75 -5.70 -2.13
C ALA A 14 -0.63 -5.03 -2.22
N LEU A 15 -0.72 -3.87 -2.87
CA LEU A 15 -1.94 -3.08 -2.98
C LEU A 15 -2.96 -3.68 -3.97
N THR A 16 -2.52 -4.46 -4.97
CA THR A 16 -3.44 -5.11 -5.92
C THR A 16 -4.16 -6.32 -5.32
N VAL A 17 -3.61 -6.97 -4.29
CA VAL A 17 -4.18 -8.18 -3.66
C VAL A 17 -4.84 -7.92 -2.30
N SER A 18 -4.69 -6.72 -1.73
CA SER A 18 -5.21 -6.37 -0.40
C SER A 18 -6.43 -5.45 -0.44
N ASN A 19 -7.22 -5.46 0.62
CA ASN A 19 -8.40 -4.58 0.77
C ASN A 19 -8.06 -3.22 1.40
N ARG A 20 -7.03 -3.18 2.25
CA ARG A 20 -6.53 -1.99 2.96
C ARG A 20 -5.01 -2.04 2.96
N GLY A 21 -4.38 -0.89 2.71
CA GLY A 21 -2.92 -0.75 2.70
C GLY A 21 -2.43 0.20 3.79
N TYR A 22 -1.21 -0.04 4.24
CA TYR A 22 -0.45 0.81 5.15
C TYR A 22 0.96 0.96 4.59
N VAL A 23 1.41 2.19 4.42
CA VAL A 23 2.78 2.51 3.98
C VAL A 23 3.59 2.88 5.20
N LEU A 24 4.66 2.11 5.44
CA LEU A 24 5.57 2.31 6.56
C LEU A 24 6.89 2.89 6.08
N GLU A 25 7.31 4.00 6.68
CA GLU A 25 8.59 4.63 6.43
C GLU A 25 9.27 4.94 7.76
N THR A 26 10.50 4.44 7.95
CA THR A 26 11.31 4.69 9.16
C THR A 26 10.54 4.44 10.47
N GLY A 27 9.74 3.37 10.50
CA GLY A 27 8.94 2.99 11.67
C GLY A 27 7.66 3.79 11.89
N ARG A 28 7.23 4.62 10.92
CA ARG A 28 5.98 5.40 11.01
C ARG A 28 5.06 5.13 9.82
N ILE A 29 3.76 5.08 10.07
CA ILE A 29 2.76 4.97 9.01
C ILE A 29 2.60 6.36 8.38
N VAL A 30 2.95 6.48 7.10
CA VAL A 30 2.91 7.76 6.37
C VAL A 30 1.68 7.89 5.47
N LYS A 31 1.10 6.76 5.04
CA LYS A 31 -0.17 6.69 4.33
C LYS A 31 -0.92 5.42 4.73
N GLU A 32 -2.24 5.49 4.80
CA GLU A 32 -3.09 4.33 5.02
C GLU A 32 -4.47 4.54 4.40
N GLY A 33 -5.17 3.45 4.11
CA GLY A 33 -6.54 3.50 3.63
C GLY A 33 -6.93 2.36 2.70
N PRO A 34 -8.11 2.43 2.08
CA PRO A 34 -8.52 1.49 1.04
C PRO A 34 -7.48 1.47 -0.08
N THR A 35 -7.11 0.27 -0.54
CA THR A 35 -6.09 0.09 -1.58
C THR A 35 -6.39 0.85 -2.86
N LYS A 36 -7.66 0.97 -3.25
CA LYS A 36 -8.08 1.78 -4.40
C LYS A 36 -7.67 3.26 -4.27
N MET A 37 -7.89 3.85 -3.09
CA MET A 37 -7.50 5.24 -2.85
C MET A 37 -5.98 5.42 -2.82
N LEU A 38 -5.24 4.42 -2.32
CA LEU A 38 -3.79 4.44 -2.31
C LEU A 38 -3.21 4.28 -3.72
N LEU A 39 -3.80 3.43 -4.56
CA LEU A 39 -3.41 3.25 -5.97
C LEU A 39 -3.66 4.51 -6.80
N GLU A 40 -4.70 5.29 -6.48
CA GLU A 40 -5.02 6.55 -7.15
C GLU A 40 -4.27 7.76 -6.56
N SER A 41 -3.53 7.58 -5.45
CA SER A 41 -2.81 8.68 -4.81
C SER A 41 -1.55 9.06 -5.60
N PRO A 42 -1.42 10.30 -6.08
CA PRO A 42 -0.25 10.73 -6.85
C PRO A 42 1.07 10.62 -6.05
N ASP A 43 1.01 10.81 -4.74
CA ASP A 43 2.19 10.65 -3.87
C ASP A 43 2.63 9.19 -3.80
N VAL A 44 1.68 8.26 -3.67
CA VAL A 44 1.97 6.82 -3.58
C VAL A 44 2.46 6.29 -4.92
N GLN A 45 1.85 6.71 -6.03
CA GLN A 45 2.25 6.32 -7.37
C GLN A 45 3.72 6.67 -7.64
N ARG A 46 4.08 7.93 -7.38
CA ARG A 46 5.45 8.43 -7.59
C ARG A 46 6.48 7.77 -6.68
N ALA A 47 6.14 7.59 -5.39
CA ALA A 47 7.11 7.11 -4.41
C ALA A 47 7.28 5.58 -4.43
N TYR A 48 6.24 4.82 -4.79
CA TYR A 48 6.23 3.36 -4.54
C TYR A 48 5.74 2.50 -5.70
N LEU A 49 5.02 3.07 -6.69
CA LEU A 49 4.45 2.28 -7.80
C LEU A 49 5.20 2.47 -9.12
N GLY A 50 6.10 3.46 -9.21
CA GLY A 50 6.97 3.68 -10.37
C GLY A 50 6.24 4.22 -11.60
N ILE A 51 5.17 5.00 -11.38
CA ILE A 51 4.33 5.63 -12.41
C ILE A 51 4.42 7.16 -12.34
#